data_AF-A0A7C2ADG8-F1
#
_entry.id   AF-A0A7C2ADG8-F1
#
_cell.length_a   1.000
_cell.length_b   1.000
_cell.length_c   1.000
_cell.angle_alpha   90.00
_cell.angle_beta   90.00
_cell.angle_gamma   90.00
#
_symmetry.space_group_name_H-M   'P 1'
#
loop_
_entity.id
_entity.type
_entity.pdbx_description
1 polymer ?
#
loop_
_entity_poly.entity_id
_entity_poly.type
_entity_poly.pdbx_seq_one_letter_code
_entity_poly.pdbx_strand_id
1 'polypeptide(L)' 'MLFTYANELIEQLMAARVSGSFGKKLQILGRLELLIIDELGYLPINKKGANLLFQLISKRYEKGSIIISSNKPFEE' A
#
# COMPACT_ATOMS: atom_id res chain seq x y z
N MET A 1 7.61 7.38 10.27
CA MET A 1 7.68 7.39 8.79
C MET A 1 8.08 5.99 8.30
N LEU A 2 7.53 5.53 7.17
CA LEU A 2 7.95 4.29 6.50
C LEU A 2 8.13 4.54 5.00
N PHE A 3 9.22 4.05 4.42
CA PHE A 3 9.45 3.95 2.98
C PHE A 3 9.41 2.47 2.57
N THR A 4 8.77 2.17 1.45
CA THR A 4 8.71 0.81 0.89
C THR A 4 8.40 0.86 -0.60
N TYR A 5 8.88 -0.12 -1.35
CA TYR A 5 8.46 -0.30 -2.73
C TYR A 5 7.04 -0.87 -2.81
N ALA A 6 6.30 -0.52 -3.86
CA ALA A 6 4.92 -0.95 -4.03
C ALA A 6 4.76 -2.48 -4.06
N ASN A 7 5.68 -3.20 -4.71
CA ASN A 7 5.68 -4.66 -4.79
C ASN A 7 5.86 -5.30 -3.41
N GLU A 8 6.84 -4.86 -2.62
CA GLU A 8 7.09 -5.37 -1.27
C GLU A 8 5.90 -5.13 -0.36
N LEU A 9 5.30 -3.95 -0.43
CA LEU A 9 4.11 -3.61 0.34
C LEU A 9 2.94 -4.54 -0.01
N ILE A 10 2.70 -4.79 -1.29
CA ILE A 10 1.65 -5.69 -1.75
C ILE A 10 1.91 -7.12 -1.26
N GLU A 11 3.13 -7.63 -1.36
CA GLU A 11 3.51 -8.95 -0.85
C GLU A 11 3.27 -9.06 0.66
N GLN A 12 3.67 -8.06 1.44
CA GLN A 12 3.41 -8.02 2.88
C GLN A 12 1.92 -8.01 3.20
N LEU A 13 1.11 -7.26 2.44
CA LEU A 13 -0.34 -7.21 2.62
C LEU A 13 -1.00 -8.53 2.23
N MET A 14 -0.52 -9.20 1.18
CA MET A 14 -0.99 -10.53 0.77
C MET A 14 -0.66 -11.59 1.83
N ALA A 15 0.58 -11.62 2.30
CA ALA A 15 1.02 -12.52 3.37
C ALA A 15 0.23 -12.29 4.66
N ALA A 16 -0.05 -11.02 5.00
CA ALA A 16 -0.88 -10.67 6.15
C ALA A 16 -2.33 -11.13 5.97
N ARG A 17 -2.87 -11.12 4.74
CA ARG A 17 -4.21 -11.65 4.45
C ARG A 17 -4.27 -13.16 4.64
N VAL A 18 -3.26 -13.89 4.16
CA VAL A 18 -3.18 -15.36 4.29
C VAL A 18 -3.01 -15.78 5.76
N SER A 19 -2.17 -15.08 6.51
CA SER A 19 -1.91 -15.37 7.93
C SER A 19 -2.97 -14.84 8.90
N GLY A 20 -4.04 -14.20 8.41
CA GLY A 20 -5.08 -13.57 9.24
C GLY A 20 -4.63 -12.31 10.00
N SER A 21 -3.39 -11.85 9.80
CA SER A 21 -2.82 -10.68 10.48
C SER A 21 -3.08 -9.34 9.76
N PHE A 22 -3.83 -9.36 8.65
CA PHE A 22 -4.09 -8.20 7.80
C PHE A 22 -4.67 -6.99 8.54
N GLY A 23 -5.64 -7.19 9.43
CA GLY A 23 -6.23 -6.10 10.20
C GLY A 23 -5.20 -5.38 11.09
N LYS A 24 -4.32 -6.14 11.75
CA LYS A 24 -3.23 -5.61 12.57
C LYS A 24 -2.23 -4.84 11.71
N LYS A 25 -1.84 -5.38 10.55
CA LYS A 25 -0.92 -4.71 9.61
C LYS A 25 -1.52 -3.39 9.10
N LEU A 26 -2.79 -3.39 8.70
CA LEU A 26 -3.50 -2.16 8.30
C LEU A 26 -3.57 -1.12 9.42
N GLN A 27 -3.76 -1.54 10.67
CA GLN A 27 -3.79 -0.62 11.80
C GLN A 27 -2.42 0.03 12.05
N ILE A 28 -1.34 -0.76 11.96
CA ILE A 28 0.04 -0.26 12.09
C ILE A 28 0.33 0.73 10.96
N LEU A 29 0.14 0.32 9.71
CA LEU A 29 0.39 1.17 8.54
C LEU A 29 -0.53 2.40 8.49
N GLY A 30 -1.76 2.28 8.99
CA GLY A 30 -2.73 3.37 9.04
C GLY A 30 -2.42 4.45 10.09
N ARG A 31 -1.63 4.14 11.12
CA ARG A 31 -1.24 5.08 12.19
C ARG A 31 0.04 5.85 11.89
N LEU A 32 0.78 5.48 10.85
CA LEU A 32 2.00 6.19 10.48
C LEU A 32 1.68 7.64 10.09
N GLU A 33 2.49 8.59 10.56
CA GLU A 33 2.37 10.00 10.15
C GLU A 33 2.62 10.17 8.65
N LEU A 34 3.60 9.42 8.12
CA LEU A 34 3.98 9.41 6.71
C LEU A 34 4.28 8.00 6.23
N LEU A 35 3.63 7.62 5.12
CA LEU A 35 3.90 6.41 4.35
C LEU A 35 4.34 6.81 2.94
N ILE A 36 5.51 6.35 2.52
CA ILE A 36 6.06 6.57 1.18
C ILE A 36 6.04 5.24 0.44
N ILE A 37 5.41 5.23 -0.74
CA ILE A 37 5.28 4.06 -1.61
C ILE A 37 5.96 4.39 -2.93
N ASP A 38 7.08 3.74 -3.21
CA ASP A 38 7.85 3.97 -4.43
C ASP A 38 7.55 2.96 -5.53
N GLU A 39 7.84 3.33 -6.78
CA GLU A 39 7.76 2.49 -7.98
C GLU A 39 6.40 1.83 -8.23
N LEU A 40 5.30 2.54 -7.91
CA LEU A 40 3.97 2.06 -8.24
C LEU A 40 3.82 1.97 -9.77
N GLY A 41 3.50 0.77 -10.27
CA GLY A 41 3.26 0.55 -11.70
C GLY A 41 4.37 -0.19 -12.46
N TYR A 42 5.50 -0.52 -11.82
CA TYR A 42 6.58 -1.27 -12.48
C TYR A 42 6.21 -2.74 -12.78
N LEU A 43 5.59 -3.43 -11.82
CA LEU A 43 5.10 -4.80 -12.00
C LEU A 43 3.58 -4.81 -12.21
N PRO A 44 3.04 -5.77 -12.99
CA PRO A 44 1.59 -5.92 -13.14
C PRO A 44 0.97 -6.29 -11.78
N ILE A 45 0.40 -5.29 -11.12
CA ILE A 45 -0.35 -5.49 -9.89
C ILE A 45 -1.63 -6.24 -10.26
N ASN A 46 -1.74 -7.48 -9.80
CA ASN A 46 -2.98 -8.24 -9.99
C ASN A 46 -4.14 -7.55 -9.23
N LYS A 47 -5.38 -7.81 -9.65
CA LYS A 47 -6.58 -7.20 -9.05
C LYS A 47 -6.65 -7.37 -7.52
N LYS A 48 -6.09 -8.45 -6.98
CA LYS A 48 -6.03 -8.69 -5.53
C LYS A 48 -5.08 -7.71 -4.85
N GLY A 49 -3.87 -7.52 -5.37
CA GLY A 49 -2.89 -6.56 -4.84
C GLY A 49 -3.41 -5.13 -4.87
N ALA A 50 -4.06 -4.73 -5.98
CA ALA A 50 -4.69 -3.42 -6.12
C ALA A 50 -5.77 -3.19 -5.04
N ASN A 51 -6.62 -4.20 -4.79
CA ASN A 51 -7.63 -4.13 -3.74
C ASN A 51 -7.03 -4.00 -2.32
N LEU A 52 -5.85 -4.55 -2.06
CA LEU A 52 -5.18 -4.44 -0.77
C LEU A 52 -4.59 -3.04 -0.58
N LEU A 53 -3.94 -2.48 -1.61
CA LEU A 53 -3.48 -1.10 -1.60
C LEU A 53 -4.64 -0.13 -1.42
N PHE A 54 -5.75 -0.32 -2.13
CA PHE A 54 -6.94 0.49 -2.00
C PHE A 54 -7.48 0.51 -0.57
N GLN A 55 -7.52 -0.63 0.12
CA GLN A 55 -7.92 -0.71 1.54
C GLN A 55 -6.99 0.08 2.46
N LEU A 56 -5.68 0.02 2.21
CA LEU A 56 -4.69 0.79 2.98
C LEU A 56 -4.84 2.30 2.73
N ILE A 57 -4.95 2.72 1.46
CA ILE A 57 -5.14 4.13 1.08
C ILE A 57 -6.44 4.65 1.70
N SER A 58 -7.55 3.92 1.56
CA SER A 58 -8.83 4.28 2.17
C SER A 58 -8.75 4.42 3.69
N LYS A 59 -7.94 3.58 4.37
CA LYS A 59 -7.74 3.68 5.82
C LYS A 59 -7.01 4.95 6.24
N ARG A 60 -6.13 5.45 5.37
CA ARG A 60 -5.27 6.62 5.58
C ARG A 60 -5.87 7.92 5.04
N TYR A 61 -6.87 7.84 4.16
CA TYR A 61 -7.59 9.00 3.65
C TYR A 61 -8.05 9.89 4.81
N GLU A 62 -7.71 11.18 4.75
CA GLU A 62 -7.93 12.21 5.79
C GLU A 62 -7.30 11.94 7.18
N LYS A 63 -6.48 10.89 7.32
CA LYS A 63 -5.91 10.46 8.62
C LYS A 63 -4.39 10.43 8.65
N GLY A 64 -3.72 10.35 7.50
CA GLY A 64 -2.27 10.39 7.43
C GLY A 64 -1.77 10.60 6.02
N SER A 65 -0.60 11.23 5.88
CA SER A 65 -0.03 11.58 4.58
C SER A 65 0.51 10.35 3.85
N ILE A 66 0.34 10.33 2.54
CA ILE A 66 0.92 9.31 1.66
C ILE A 66 1.68 10.04 0.56
N ILE A 67 2.92 9.63 0.32
CA ILE A 67 3.66 9.99 -0.89
C ILE A 67 3.72 8.74 -1.76
N ILE A 68 3.37 8.89 -3.03
CA ILE A 68 3.44 7.83 -4.03
C ILE A 68 4.30 8.33 -5.18
N SER A 69 5.29 7.55 -5.58
CA SER A 69 5.98 7.70 -6.87
C SER A 69 5.54 6.58 -7.81
N SER A 70 5.36 6.95 -9.07
CA SER A 70 4.94 6.07 -10.15
C SER A 70 5.80 6.36 -11.36
N ASN A 71 6.18 5.30 -12.07
CA ASN A 71 6.82 5.39 -13.37
C ASN A 71 5.79 5.40 -14.52
N LYS A 72 4.50 5.24 -14.20
CA LYS A 72 3.39 5.33 -15.16
C LYS A 72 2.75 6.73 -15.14
N PRO A 73 2.38 7.26 -16.32
CA PRO A 73 1.57 8.47 -16.40
C PRO A 73 0.19 8.24 -15.77
N PHE A 74 -0.44 9.31 -15.29
CA PHE A 74 -1.74 9.25 -14.59
C PHE A 74 -2.93 8.97 -15.53
N GLU A 75 -2.75 9.10 -16.83
CA GLU A 75 -3.81 8.94 -17.85
C GLU A 75 -4.07 7.48 -18.29
N GLU A 76 -3.49 6.50 -17.60
CA GLU A 76 -3.73 5.05 -17.77
C GLU A 76 -4.35 4.41 -16.51
#